data_AF-A0AAV7ZYS2-F1
#
_entry.id   AF-A0AAV7ZYS2-F1
#
_cell.length_a   1.000
_cell.length_b   1.000
_cell.length_c   1.000
_cell.angle_alpha   90.00
_cell.angle_beta   90.00
_cell.angle_gamma   90.00
#
_symmetry.space_group_name_H-M   'P 1'
#
loop_
_entity.id
_entity.type
_entity.pdbx_description
1 polymer ?
#
loop_
_entity_poly.entity_id
_entity_poly.type
_entity_poly.pdbx_seq_one_letter_code
_entity_poly.pdbx_strand_id
1 'polypeptide(L)'
;MINERKILIIDICQVNSSSISEAVDNPDLELDSTGDLAWVAQDEIYYYGGSSAESCSLVDSEQSCEMTASVLGKVWISFYWKLDAEEEPESVSLSFHINGELAATKNVSQDWHRQIFKLETNSNYSCTWIFQNEDLNTGTGNSRAWVDKIEILPIESLSEAVDLESSYDFETWGNAEWYSQYNISYCNGSSAQSGKIGHSEYTSMSTMTYVECVSFWWNLESEGGGYDYLTFYIDGVLDQERYGFVYWENVQQNFHLGLHNFTWSYRKNTLDRYYNGQSSGWVDKISFQCEDTTYLSDAMDAPELVFRTGGNAKWKVTEDTSAVGKSSLVSGPITHDELTWIETKVKGPTMILFWMRVSSEDKDPLTFYINGVVESTISYFHDWEEYVIMLDEESNTLRWEYSRNFGRGWGDNCGWIDGFVLNYTEPTPSKTSTSDTKVILVIILPSVGVLMCCILTIYLNKKKKHDLELEGDEINLFDLTNNANPESLNETDKGKKKDGGSKKHLKLSSSSTNEESTYTESEPEKNNDSDLGLEEKIIIQNNQNSNIDPNDDLQQENQNENHKNTNTQNDNVNIDAENNDLYIKYDYQPNNSKN
;
A
#
# COMPACT_ATOMS: atom_id res chain seq x y z
N MET A 1 66.72 63.07 38.50
CA MET A 1 66.41 61.71 38.99
C MET A 1 65.02 61.37 38.51
N ILE A 2 64.98 60.73 37.34
CA ILE A 2 63.81 60.13 36.73
C ILE A 2 63.58 58.84 37.50
N ASN A 3 62.36 58.61 38.01
CA ASN A 3 61.99 57.31 38.56
C ASN A 3 60.67 56.90 37.91
N GLU A 4 60.82 56.11 36.84
CA GLU A 4 59.76 55.40 36.15
C GLU A 4 59.11 54.41 37.13
N ARG A 5 57.83 54.63 37.46
CA ARG A 5 57.00 53.54 37.97
C ARG A 5 56.50 52.75 36.77
N LYS A 6 57.23 51.71 36.39
CA LYS A 6 56.69 50.61 35.59
C LYS A 6 55.56 49.97 36.38
N ILE A 7 54.33 50.21 35.95
CA ILE A 7 53.18 49.38 36.30
C ILE A 7 53.43 48.06 35.58
N LEU A 8 53.73 47.01 36.34
CA LEU A 8 53.73 45.65 35.86
C LEU A 8 52.24 45.29 35.63
N ILE A 9 51.76 45.44 34.40
CA ILE A 9 50.57 44.71 33.96
C ILE A 9 51.04 43.27 33.89
N ILE A 10 50.74 42.50 34.92
CA ILE A 10 50.72 41.05 34.80
C ILE A 10 49.55 40.79 33.89
N ASP A 11 49.85 40.60 32.60
CA ASP A 11 48.94 39.92 31.70
C ASP A 11 48.79 38.52 32.31
N ILE A 12 47.73 38.34 33.10
CA ILE A 12 47.22 37.00 33.35
C ILE A 12 46.59 36.62 32.01
N CYS A 13 47.45 36.14 31.10
CA CYS A 13 47.01 35.22 30.08
C CYS A 13 46.45 34.04 30.86
N GLN A 14 45.14 34.06 31.17
CA GLN A 14 44.37 32.84 31.16
C GLN A 14 44.54 32.30 29.75
N VAL A 15 45.56 31.46 29.59
CA VAL A 15 45.51 30.45 28.56
C VAL A 15 44.29 29.64 28.96
N ASN A 16 43.15 29.89 28.32
CA ASN A 16 42.05 28.95 28.33
C ASN A 16 42.59 27.69 27.65
N SER A 17 43.33 26.86 28.38
CA SER A 17 43.43 25.46 28.00
C SER A 17 42.03 24.92 28.21
N SER A 18 41.30 24.71 27.12
CA SER A 18 40.02 24.00 27.19
C SER A 18 40.23 22.71 27.98
N SER A 19 39.29 22.39 28.86
CA SER A 19 39.36 21.10 29.56
C SER A 19 39.24 19.96 28.55
N ILE A 20 39.73 18.76 28.87
CA ILE A 20 39.53 17.60 27.99
C ILE A 20 38.04 17.34 27.79
N SER A 21 37.22 17.54 28.82
CA SER A 21 35.75 17.46 28.76
C SER A 21 35.13 18.43 27.76
N GLU A 22 35.58 19.69 27.74
CA GLU A 22 35.18 20.66 26.70
C GLU A 22 35.68 20.23 25.32
N ALA A 23 36.90 19.70 25.24
CA ALA A 23 37.51 19.32 23.99
C ALA A 23 36.76 18.18 23.29
N VAL A 24 36.17 17.25 24.03
CA VAL A 24 35.39 16.12 23.50
C VAL A 24 33.88 16.39 23.42
N ASP A 25 33.47 17.67 23.46
CA ASP A 25 32.09 18.14 23.37
C ASP A 25 31.15 17.69 24.50
N ASN A 26 31.71 17.41 25.68
CA ASN A 26 30.92 17.02 26.85
C ASN A 26 31.45 17.66 28.14
N PRO A 27 31.18 18.97 28.34
CA PRO A 27 31.74 19.73 29.46
C PRO A 27 31.25 19.24 30.83
N ASP A 28 30.13 18.51 30.87
CA ASP A 28 29.57 17.93 32.10
C ASP A 28 30.14 16.53 32.42
N LEU A 29 30.88 15.91 31.49
CA LEU A 29 31.53 14.62 31.71
C LEU A 29 32.88 14.83 32.38
N GLU A 30 33.00 14.42 33.64
CA GLU A 30 34.29 14.43 34.34
C GLU A 30 35.24 13.39 33.71
N LEU A 31 36.34 13.89 33.14
CA LEU A 31 37.39 13.07 32.53
C LEU A 31 38.69 13.24 33.31
N ASP A 32 39.16 12.12 33.87
CA ASP A 32 40.44 12.01 34.54
C ASP A 32 41.46 11.41 33.57
N SER A 33 42.50 12.17 33.19
CA SER A 33 43.63 11.61 32.45
C SER A 33 44.68 11.08 33.43
N THR A 34 44.67 9.76 33.66
CA THR A 34 45.53 9.11 34.65
C THR A 34 46.28 7.94 34.03
N GLY A 35 47.37 8.24 33.32
CA GLY A 35 48.39 7.28 32.88
C GLY A 35 49.78 7.79 33.25
N ASP A 36 50.84 7.20 32.68
CA ASP A 36 52.21 7.72 32.83
C ASP A 36 52.35 9.12 32.23
N LEU A 37 51.52 9.42 31.23
CA LEU A 37 51.39 10.70 30.54
C LEU A 37 49.91 10.98 30.23
N ALA A 38 49.53 12.26 30.27
CA ALA A 38 48.14 12.72 30.13
C ALA A 38 47.69 12.85 28.67
N TRP A 39 46.42 12.53 28.40
CA TRP A 39 45.72 13.05 27.23
C TRP A 39 45.62 14.57 27.32
N VAL A 40 45.57 15.27 26.19
CA VAL A 40 45.54 16.73 26.15
C VAL A 40 44.42 17.22 25.23
N ALA A 41 43.81 18.35 25.59
CA ALA A 41 42.91 19.07 24.69
C ALA A 41 43.71 19.77 23.58
N GLN A 42 43.21 19.69 22.35
CA GLN A 42 43.77 20.40 21.19
C GLN A 42 42.67 20.78 20.19
N ASP A 43 42.99 21.63 19.21
CA ASP A 43 42.06 22.24 18.26
C ASP A 43 42.47 22.10 16.77
N GLU A 44 43.51 21.31 16.47
CA GLU A 44 44.00 21.09 15.10
C GLU A 44 43.30 19.93 14.39
N ILE A 45 43.11 18.80 15.08
CA ILE A 45 42.54 17.55 14.52
C ILE A 45 41.31 17.16 15.33
N TYR A 46 40.12 17.42 14.81
CA TYR A 46 38.86 17.12 15.50
C TYR A 46 37.82 16.55 14.55
N TYR A 47 36.81 15.88 15.10
CA TYR A 47 35.64 15.41 14.38
C TYR A 47 34.48 16.41 14.47
N TYR A 48 34.24 16.97 15.65
CA TYR A 48 33.15 17.91 15.94
C TYR A 48 33.68 19.03 16.87
N GLY A 49 32.87 20.06 17.14
CA GLY A 49 33.17 21.03 18.19
C GLY A 49 34.27 22.07 17.95
N GLY A 50 35.25 21.78 17.06
CA GLY A 50 36.45 22.60 16.90
C GLY A 50 37.61 22.19 17.81
N SER A 51 37.52 21.05 18.50
CA SER A 51 38.55 20.53 19.40
C SER A 51 38.40 19.02 19.60
N SER A 52 39.43 18.36 20.12
CA SER A 52 39.34 16.95 20.57
C SER A 52 40.36 16.65 21.67
N ALA A 53 40.25 15.46 22.28
CA ALA A 53 41.32 14.90 23.09
C ALA A 53 42.36 14.21 22.19
N GLU A 54 43.65 14.47 22.41
CA GLU A 54 44.80 13.82 21.78
C GLU A 54 45.61 13.03 22.82
N SER A 55 46.07 11.85 22.44
CA SER A 55 46.97 11.03 23.25
C SER A 55 48.34 11.70 23.41
N CYS A 56 49.01 11.42 24.52
CA CYS A 56 50.41 11.77 24.71
C CYS A 56 51.37 11.11 23.68
N SER A 57 52.61 11.62 23.61
CA SER A 57 53.70 10.96 22.87
C SER A 57 54.41 9.96 23.78
N LEU A 58 54.42 8.67 23.39
CA LEU A 58 55.05 7.61 24.18
C LEU A 58 56.51 7.42 23.74
N VAL A 59 57.45 7.52 24.68
CA VAL A 59 58.90 7.47 24.41
C VAL A 59 59.53 6.10 24.68
N ASP A 60 58.86 5.23 25.44
CA ASP A 60 59.27 3.85 25.67
C ASP A 60 58.06 2.89 25.66
N SER A 61 58.32 1.60 25.80
CA SER A 61 57.33 0.52 25.60
C SER A 61 56.54 0.14 26.85
N GLU A 62 56.79 0.76 27.99
CA GLU A 62 56.02 0.52 29.23
C GLU A 62 54.99 1.62 29.49
N GLN A 63 55.00 2.70 28.70
CA GLN A 63 54.12 3.84 28.86
C GLN A 63 52.77 3.66 28.16
N SER A 64 51.73 4.16 28.82
CA SER A 64 50.39 4.38 28.24
C SER A 64 49.90 5.81 28.51
N CYS A 65 49.02 6.30 27.63
CA CYS A 65 48.18 7.45 27.92
C CYS A 65 46.76 6.94 28.21
N GLU A 66 46.23 7.27 29.39
CA GLU A 66 44.89 6.85 29.80
C GLU A 66 44.01 8.06 30.07
N MET A 67 42.77 7.97 29.61
CA MET A 67 41.70 8.91 29.91
C MET A 67 40.50 8.10 30.40
N THR A 68 39.94 8.46 31.54
CA THR A 68 38.85 7.71 32.18
C THR A 68 37.66 8.62 32.47
N ALA A 69 36.47 8.15 32.15
CA ALA A 69 35.20 8.74 32.57
C ALA A 69 34.49 7.84 33.58
N SER A 70 33.79 8.45 34.54
CA SER A 70 32.77 7.78 35.35
C SER A 70 31.39 8.00 34.73
N VAL A 71 30.74 6.94 34.26
CA VAL A 71 29.42 6.99 33.62
C VAL A 71 28.38 6.29 34.49
N LEU A 72 27.37 7.04 34.92
CA LEU A 72 26.35 6.52 35.83
C LEU A 72 25.09 6.06 35.09
N GLY A 73 24.66 4.83 35.38
CA GLY A 73 23.33 4.36 35.04
C GLY A 73 23.23 3.64 33.69
N LYS A 74 21.99 3.42 33.27
CA LYS A 74 21.64 2.71 32.04
C LYS A 74 21.60 3.67 30.87
N VAL A 75 22.64 3.64 30.05
CA VAL A 75 22.87 4.60 28.97
C VAL A 75 23.62 3.93 27.83
N TRP A 76 23.67 4.58 26.68
CA TRP A 76 24.66 4.33 25.66
C TRP A 76 25.80 5.33 25.80
N ILE A 77 27.04 4.88 25.73
CA ILE A 77 28.18 5.76 25.51
C ILE A 77 28.58 5.70 24.04
N SER A 78 28.59 6.86 23.38
CA SER A 78 29.00 7.03 21.98
C SER A 78 30.19 7.96 21.92
N PHE A 79 31.16 7.69 21.05
CA PHE A 79 32.30 8.57 20.82
C PHE A 79 32.90 8.32 19.44
N TYR A 80 33.64 9.29 18.92
CA TYR A 80 34.46 9.13 17.73
C TYR A 80 35.91 8.97 18.13
N TRP A 81 36.61 8.04 17.48
CA TRP A 81 38.04 7.84 17.71
C TRP A 81 38.82 7.72 16.41
N LYS A 82 40.07 8.19 16.43
CA LYS A 82 41.00 8.14 15.31
C LYS A 82 42.34 7.61 15.82
N LEU A 83 43.01 6.81 14.99
CA LEU A 83 44.37 6.36 15.25
C LEU A 83 45.18 6.61 13.99
N ASP A 84 46.29 7.32 14.11
CA ASP A 84 47.32 7.41 13.09
C ASP A 84 48.57 6.72 13.65
N ALA A 85 48.81 5.48 13.23
CA ALA A 85 50.00 4.70 13.53
C ALA A 85 51.07 4.89 12.45
N GLU A 86 52.32 5.11 12.86
CA GLU A 86 53.47 5.31 11.96
C GLU A 86 54.15 3.98 11.60
N GLU A 87 54.51 3.81 10.31
CA GLU A 87 55.27 2.74 9.62
C GLU A 87 54.94 1.26 9.90
N GLU A 88 54.56 0.84 11.11
CA GLU A 88 54.22 -0.53 11.49
C GLU A 88 52.91 -0.53 12.33
N PRO A 89 51.75 -0.87 11.74
CA PRO A 89 50.46 -0.72 12.42
C PRO A 89 50.35 -1.53 13.74
N GLU A 90 51.12 -2.61 13.90
CA GLU A 90 51.08 -3.46 15.10
C GLU A 90 51.86 -2.89 16.30
N SER A 91 52.55 -1.75 16.16
CA SER A 91 53.36 -1.20 17.25
C SER A 91 52.58 -0.34 18.25
N VAL A 92 51.34 0.06 17.93
CA VAL A 92 50.50 0.86 18.84
C VAL A 92 49.05 0.40 18.78
N SER A 93 48.34 0.58 19.90
CA SER A 93 46.91 0.35 19.97
C SER A 93 46.17 1.49 20.64
N LEU A 94 44.95 1.74 20.16
CA LEU A 94 43.94 2.52 20.86
C LEU A 94 42.81 1.57 21.27
N SER A 95 42.58 1.46 22.57
CA SER A 95 41.59 0.55 23.14
C SER A 95 40.61 1.28 24.06
N PHE A 96 39.39 0.76 24.11
CA PHE A 96 38.33 1.23 24.99
C PHE A 96 37.94 0.10 25.94
N HIS A 97 37.90 0.41 27.23
CA HIS A 97 37.61 -0.53 28.30
C HIS A 97 36.39 -0.07 29.11
N ILE A 98 35.56 -1.02 29.52
CA ILE A 98 34.43 -0.82 30.40
C ILE A 98 34.68 -1.63 31.67
N ASN A 99 34.82 -0.95 32.81
CA ASN A 99 35.20 -1.54 34.11
C ASN A 99 36.50 -2.36 34.04
N GLY A 100 37.45 -1.94 33.20
CA GLY A 100 38.73 -2.62 32.97
C GLY A 100 38.66 -3.81 32.00
N GLU A 101 37.47 -4.19 31.51
CA GLU A 101 37.35 -5.20 30.45
C GLU A 101 37.41 -4.56 29.07
N LEU A 102 38.18 -5.16 28.15
CA LEU A 102 38.35 -4.67 26.78
C LEU A 102 37.03 -4.75 26.01
N ALA A 103 36.49 -3.59 25.61
CA ALA A 103 35.26 -3.49 24.83
C ALA A 103 35.55 -3.36 23.32
N ALA A 104 36.58 -2.59 22.95
CA ALA A 104 37.03 -2.49 21.56
C ALA A 104 38.51 -2.11 21.49
N THR A 105 39.16 -2.47 20.38
CA THR A 105 40.55 -2.08 20.10
C THR A 105 40.74 -1.76 18.62
N LYS A 106 41.73 -0.91 18.35
CA LYS A 106 42.18 -0.53 17.01
C LYS A 106 43.71 -0.53 17.01
N ASN A 107 44.28 -1.29 16.08
CA ASN A 107 45.74 -1.47 15.89
C ASN A 107 46.15 -1.16 14.44
N VAL A 108 45.38 -0.34 13.74
CA VAL A 108 45.67 0.08 12.36
C VAL A 108 45.26 1.52 12.19
N SER A 109 46.02 2.26 11.39
CA SER A 109 45.69 3.64 11.05
C SER A 109 44.31 3.70 10.42
N GLN A 110 43.39 4.39 11.08
CA GLN A 110 42.03 4.56 10.62
C GLN A 110 41.56 5.94 11.05
N ASP A 111 40.96 6.63 10.08
CA ASP A 111 40.32 7.90 10.32
C ASP A 111 39.14 7.77 11.31
N TRP A 112 38.56 8.92 11.66
CA TRP A 112 37.45 9.01 12.60
C TRP A 112 36.38 7.96 12.34
N HIS A 113 36.11 7.15 13.36
CA HIS A 113 35.07 6.15 13.34
C HIS A 113 34.28 6.22 14.64
N ARG A 114 32.96 6.12 14.54
CA ARG A 114 32.09 6.12 15.73
C ARG A 114 32.17 4.76 16.42
N GLN A 115 32.19 4.78 17.73
CA GLN A 115 31.93 3.62 18.58
C GLN A 115 30.74 3.93 19.47
N ILE A 116 29.97 2.90 19.77
CA ILE A 116 28.81 3.02 20.65
C ILE A 116 28.62 1.74 21.44
N PHE A 117 28.50 1.86 22.76
CA PHE A 117 28.36 0.74 23.68
C PHE A 117 27.20 0.96 24.62
N LYS A 118 26.44 -0.12 24.87
CA LYS A 118 25.33 -0.12 25.81
C LYS A 118 25.82 -0.46 27.21
N LEU A 119 25.50 0.39 28.19
CA LEU A 119 25.76 0.19 29.60
C LEU A 119 24.44 -0.18 30.28
N GLU A 120 24.32 -1.43 30.76
CA GLU A 120 23.01 -2.03 31.06
C GLU A 120 22.64 -2.09 32.56
N THR A 121 23.53 -1.67 33.44
CA THR A 121 23.31 -1.70 34.90
C THR A 121 23.14 -0.29 35.46
N ASN A 122 22.51 -0.18 36.63
CA ASN A 122 22.38 1.09 37.34
C ASN A 122 23.66 1.46 38.13
N SER A 123 24.79 0.80 37.87
CA SER A 123 26.05 1.09 38.57
C SER A 123 26.80 2.23 37.90
N ASN A 124 27.82 2.73 38.58
CA ASN A 124 28.83 3.57 37.95
C ASN A 124 29.75 2.67 37.11
N TYR A 125 30.01 3.07 35.87
CA TYR A 125 30.94 2.43 34.96
C TYR A 125 32.23 3.25 34.87
N SER A 126 33.37 2.59 34.89
CA SER A 126 34.64 3.19 34.50
C SER A 126 34.87 2.95 33.01
N CYS A 127 34.78 4.01 32.20
CA CYS A 127 34.99 3.96 30.75
C CYS A 127 36.38 4.53 30.46
N THR A 128 37.31 3.72 29.98
CA THR A 128 38.72 4.11 29.84
C THR A 128 39.20 3.99 28.39
N TRP A 129 39.77 5.06 27.85
CA TRP A 129 40.50 5.07 26.59
C TRP A 129 41.99 4.97 26.87
N ILE A 130 42.64 3.97 26.28
CA ILE A 130 44.04 3.67 26.48
C ILE A 130 44.74 3.70 25.13
N PHE A 131 45.71 4.60 24.98
CA PHE A 131 46.70 4.56 23.90
C PHE A 131 47.99 3.99 24.45
N GLN A 132 48.50 2.91 23.85
CA GLN A 132 49.67 2.21 24.33
C GLN A 132 50.60 1.76 23.19
N ASN A 133 51.87 1.59 23.54
CA ASN A 133 52.89 1.02 22.68
C ASN A 133 52.92 -0.51 22.87
N GLU A 134 52.79 -1.25 21.78
CA GLU A 134 52.77 -2.71 21.76
C GLU A 134 54.14 -3.32 21.39
N ASP A 135 55.06 -2.53 20.82
CA ASP A 135 56.41 -2.97 20.49
C ASP A 135 57.40 -2.63 21.60
N LEU A 136 57.95 -3.68 22.23
CA LEU A 136 58.94 -3.60 23.31
C LEU A 136 60.31 -3.03 22.89
N ASN A 137 60.53 -2.73 21.60
CA ASN A 137 61.85 -2.40 21.07
C ASN A 137 61.97 -0.98 20.48
N THR A 138 60.88 -0.23 20.33
CA THR A 138 60.89 1.12 19.73
C THR A 138 59.90 2.06 20.42
N GLY A 139 60.18 3.36 20.49
CA GLY A 139 59.18 4.37 20.87
C GLY A 139 58.12 4.56 19.78
N THR A 140 57.01 5.23 20.08
CA THR A 140 55.84 5.33 19.17
C THR A 140 56.02 6.27 17.98
N GLY A 141 57.17 6.94 17.87
CA GLY A 141 57.42 7.95 16.84
C GLY A 141 56.39 9.08 16.89
N ASN A 142 55.78 9.36 15.75
CA ASN A 142 54.71 10.35 15.57
C ASN A 142 53.30 9.76 15.72
N SER A 143 53.17 8.50 16.14
CA SER A 143 51.85 7.87 16.28
C SER A 143 50.99 8.60 17.31
N ARG A 144 49.73 8.83 16.98
CA ARG A 144 48.76 9.55 17.84
C ARG A 144 47.37 8.95 17.72
N ALA A 145 46.64 9.04 18.82
CA ALA A 145 45.23 8.73 18.89
C ALA A 145 44.43 9.98 19.30
N TRP A 146 43.22 10.06 18.79
CA TRP A 146 42.27 11.11 19.17
C TRP A 146 40.93 10.51 19.56
N VAL A 147 40.26 11.14 20.52
CA VAL A 147 38.89 10.85 20.93
C VAL A 147 38.11 12.15 20.92
N ASP A 148 36.89 12.11 20.40
CA ASP A 148 36.04 13.29 20.25
C ASP A 148 34.56 12.94 20.34
N LYS A 149 33.71 13.96 20.55
CA LYS A 149 32.26 13.88 20.61
C LYS A 149 31.76 12.73 21.50
N ILE A 150 32.13 12.76 22.77
CA ILE A 150 31.70 11.75 23.75
C ILE A 150 30.27 12.07 24.20
N GLU A 151 29.31 11.26 23.81
CA GLU A 151 27.89 11.42 24.12
C GLU A 151 27.41 10.32 25.07
N ILE A 152 26.68 10.71 26.12
CA ILE A 152 25.96 9.79 27.00
C ILE A 152 24.48 9.86 26.62
N LEU A 153 24.01 8.87 25.86
CA LEU A 153 22.64 8.82 25.32
C LEU A 153 21.75 7.96 26.22
N PRO A 154 20.48 8.34 26.46
CA PRO A 154 19.57 7.54 27.27
C PRO A 154 19.23 6.20 26.59
N ILE A 155 18.80 5.21 27.37
CA ILE A 155 18.09 4.06 26.81
C ILE A 155 16.63 4.47 26.59
N GLU A 156 16.25 4.66 25.33
CA GLU A 156 14.89 4.97 24.90
C GLU A 156 13.97 3.75 25.01
N SER A 157 12.66 3.97 25.10
CA SER A 157 11.69 2.90 24.86
C SER A 157 11.75 2.43 23.41
N LEU A 158 11.20 1.25 23.12
CA LEU A 158 11.05 0.81 21.72
C LEU A 158 10.13 1.73 20.92
N SER A 159 9.12 2.34 21.56
CA SER A 159 8.23 3.30 20.90
C SER A 159 8.95 4.58 20.49
N GLU A 160 9.76 5.16 21.37
CA GLU A 160 10.56 6.35 21.05
C GLU A 160 11.55 6.04 19.92
N ALA A 161 12.22 4.89 20.00
CA ALA A 161 13.20 4.48 19.00
C ALA A 161 12.62 4.21 17.61
N VAL A 162 11.31 4.06 17.46
CA VAL A 162 10.63 3.87 16.16
C VAL A 162 9.74 5.06 15.79
N ASP A 163 10.03 6.23 16.37
CA ASP A 163 9.33 7.50 16.14
C ASP A 163 7.85 7.52 16.52
N LEU A 164 7.44 6.69 17.49
CA LEU A 164 6.10 6.72 18.07
C LEU A 164 6.09 7.47 19.42
N GLU A 165 4.91 7.94 19.80
CA GLU A 165 4.67 8.48 21.14
C GLU A 165 4.93 7.40 22.21
N SER A 166 5.45 7.80 23.38
CA SER A 166 5.82 6.87 24.45
C SER A 166 4.63 6.11 25.08
N SER A 167 3.40 6.44 24.70
CA SER A 167 2.18 5.71 25.08
C SER A 167 2.01 4.39 24.32
N TYR A 168 2.73 4.17 23.24
CA TYR A 168 2.75 2.88 22.55
C TYR A 168 3.64 1.90 23.32
N ASP A 169 3.03 0.82 23.77
CA ASP A 169 3.74 -0.27 24.44
C ASP A 169 4.18 -1.31 23.40
N PHE A 170 5.44 -1.74 23.51
CA PHE A 170 5.98 -2.87 22.76
C PHE A 170 6.27 -4.02 23.70
N GLU A 171 5.76 -5.19 23.34
CA GLU A 171 6.13 -6.46 23.95
C GLU A 171 7.21 -7.12 23.10
N THR A 172 8.18 -7.77 23.73
CA THR A 172 9.23 -8.53 23.04
C THR A 172 9.35 -9.93 23.62
N TRP A 173 9.66 -10.91 22.77
CA TRP A 173 9.80 -12.31 23.15
C TRP A 173 10.68 -13.08 22.16
N GLY A 174 10.95 -14.35 22.49
CA GLY A 174 11.81 -15.24 21.71
C GLY A 174 13.09 -15.58 22.47
N ASN A 175 14.17 -15.82 21.74
CA ASN A 175 15.48 -16.17 22.29
C ASN A 175 16.27 -14.95 22.81
N ALA A 176 15.94 -13.75 22.34
CA ALA A 176 16.48 -12.48 22.81
C ALA A 176 15.43 -11.37 22.67
N GLU A 177 15.59 -10.27 23.39
CA GLU A 177 14.71 -9.10 23.32
C GLU A 177 15.12 -8.15 22.20
N TRP A 178 14.15 -7.50 21.56
CA TRP A 178 14.40 -6.31 20.75
C TRP A 178 14.72 -5.13 21.66
N TYR A 179 15.58 -4.22 21.20
CA TYR A 179 16.00 -3.07 21.98
C TYR A 179 16.22 -1.82 21.11
N SER A 180 16.13 -0.64 21.73
CA SER A 180 16.46 0.65 21.13
C SER A 180 17.97 0.82 21.00
N GLN A 181 18.44 1.35 19.87
CA GLN A 181 19.86 1.61 19.62
C GLN A 181 20.07 2.81 18.70
N TYR A 182 21.30 3.35 18.65
CA TYR A 182 21.63 4.57 17.90
C TYR A 182 22.68 4.37 16.80
N ASN A 183 23.13 3.14 16.55
CA ASN A 183 24.18 2.85 15.57
C ASN A 183 23.64 2.90 14.12
N ILE A 184 22.50 2.25 13.87
CA ILE A 184 21.91 2.09 12.54
C ILE A 184 20.45 2.54 12.58
N SER A 185 20.12 3.71 12.04
CA SER A 185 18.73 4.20 11.96
C SER A 185 18.39 4.72 10.58
N TYR A 186 17.10 4.80 10.28
CA TYR A 186 16.57 5.44 9.10
C TYR A 186 16.37 6.93 9.32
N CYS A 187 15.82 7.34 10.47
CA CYS A 187 15.70 8.74 10.84
C CYS A 187 15.88 8.99 12.34
N ASN A 188 16.00 10.27 12.70
CA ASN A 188 16.04 10.80 14.08
C ASN A 188 17.09 10.22 15.04
N GLY A 189 17.97 9.33 14.58
CA GLY A 189 19.17 8.92 15.32
C GLY A 189 19.03 7.62 16.11
N SER A 190 17.84 7.05 16.26
CA SER A 190 17.61 5.75 16.91
C SER A 190 16.73 4.82 16.07
N SER A 191 16.78 3.52 16.35
CA SER A 191 15.91 2.51 15.75
C SER A 191 15.72 1.33 16.71
N ALA A 192 14.69 0.51 16.48
CA ALA A 192 14.59 -0.80 17.10
C ALA A 192 15.52 -1.81 16.38
N GLN A 193 16.25 -2.63 17.13
CA GLN A 193 17.09 -3.71 16.61
C GLN A 193 16.70 -5.04 17.27
N SER A 194 16.71 -6.11 16.49
CA SER A 194 16.57 -7.48 16.97
C SER A 194 17.68 -7.88 17.94
N GLY A 195 17.33 -8.60 19.00
CA GLY A 195 18.32 -9.19 19.91
C GLY A 195 19.29 -10.14 19.22
N LYS A 196 20.52 -10.24 19.74
CA LYS A 196 21.52 -11.19 19.25
C LYS A 196 21.07 -12.63 19.53
N ILE A 197 20.86 -13.39 18.46
CA ILE A 197 20.40 -14.78 18.51
C ILE A 197 21.35 -15.71 17.73
N GLY A 198 21.34 -17.00 18.09
CA GLY A 198 22.05 -18.08 17.41
C GLY A 198 21.27 -18.68 16.23
N HIS A 199 21.81 -19.75 15.67
CA HIS A 199 21.19 -20.46 14.54
C HIS A 199 19.86 -21.09 14.92
N SER A 200 18.88 -21.05 14.00
CA SER A 200 17.53 -21.59 14.20
C SER A 200 16.75 -20.97 15.37
N GLU A 201 17.20 -19.83 15.87
CA GLU A 201 16.52 -19.05 16.89
C GLU A 201 15.72 -17.91 16.25
N TYR A 202 14.84 -17.29 17.04
CA TYR A 202 14.07 -16.13 16.61
C TYR A 202 13.87 -15.13 17.75
N THR A 203 13.53 -13.90 17.38
CA THR A 203 13.18 -12.81 18.29
C THR A 203 12.09 -11.96 17.65
N SER A 204 11.14 -11.51 18.45
CA SER A 204 10.00 -10.73 17.99
C SER A 204 9.74 -9.52 18.88
N MET A 205 9.15 -8.49 18.28
CA MET A 205 8.51 -7.40 18.98
C MET A 205 7.11 -7.15 18.41
N SER A 206 6.19 -6.68 19.24
CA SER A 206 4.81 -6.43 18.84
C SER A 206 4.21 -5.25 19.57
N THR A 207 3.32 -4.56 18.89
CA THR A 207 2.45 -3.55 19.49
C THR A 207 1.02 -3.72 18.97
N MET A 208 0.05 -3.30 19.76
CA MET A 208 -1.37 -3.40 19.43
C MET A 208 -2.01 -2.03 19.54
N THR A 209 -2.73 -1.61 18.49
CA THR A 209 -3.38 -0.30 18.46
C THR A 209 -4.63 -0.30 17.58
N TYR A 210 -5.51 0.68 17.80
CA TYR A 210 -6.77 0.84 17.08
C TYR A 210 -6.61 1.80 15.90
N VAL A 211 -6.35 1.26 14.70
CA VAL A 211 -5.91 2.02 13.51
C VAL A 211 -6.45 1.34 12.24
N GLU A 212 -6.30 2.00 11.09
CA GLU A 212 -6.70 1.46 9.77
C GLU A 212 -5.53 1.37 8.78
N CYS A 213 -4.32 1.68 9.23
CA CYS A 213 -3.11 1.51 8.45
C CYS A 213 -1.86 1.43 9.34
N VAL A 214 -0.76 1.04 8.72
CA VAL A 214 0.59 1.08 9.28
C VAL A 214 1.58 1.38 8.17
N SER A 215 2.55 2.24 8.43
CA SER A 215 3.74 2.46 7.60
C SER A 215 4.96 2.33 8.49
N PHE A 216 6.04 1.75 7.98
CA PHE A 216 7.31 1.65 8.70
C PHE A 216 8.47 1.48 7.74
N TRP A 217 9.69 1.70 8.23
CA TRP A 217 10.93 1.39 7.54
C TRP A 217 11.60 0.21 8.24
N TRP A 218 12.19 -0.69 7.46
CA TRP A 218 12.96 -1.80 7.99
C TRP A 218 14.24 -2.04 7.20
N ASN A 219 15.22 -2.64 7.85
CA ASN A 219 16.52 -3.01 7.28
C ASN A 219 16.85 -4.42 7.80
N LEU A 220 17.53 -5.22 6.98
CA LEU A 220 17.96 -6.56 7.33
C LEU A 220 19.38 -6.77 6.83
N GLU A 221 20.28 -7.12 7.74
CA GLU A 221 21.60 -7.61 7.42
C GLU A 221 21.65 -9.10 7.81
N SER A 222 22.03 -9.93 6.84
CA SER A 222 22.24 -11.37 7.03
C SER A 222 23.62 -11.75 6.51
N GLU A 223 24.40 -12.40 7.37
CA GLU A 223 25.77 -12.83 7.10
C GLU A 223 25.87 -13.97 6.07
N GLY A 224 27.01 -14.05 5.38
CA GLY A 224 27.52 -15.33 4.85
C GLY A 224 26.73 -16.03 3.74
N GLY A 225 25.78 -15.33 3.11
CA GLY A 225 24.87 -15.91 2.11
C GLY A 225 23.77 -16.80 2.72
N GLY A 226 23.57 -16.71 4.04
CA GLY A 226 22.41 -17.26 4.72
C GLY A 226 21.12 -16.53 4.29
N TYR A 227 20.00 -17.23 4.44
CA TYR A 227 18.66 -16.67 4.36
C TYR A 227 18.19 -16.46 5.81
N ASP A 228 18.75 -15.49 6.54
CA ASP A 228 18.04 -14.97 7.73
C ASP A 228 16.81 -14.21 7.25
N TYR A 229 15.77 -14.17 8.08
CA TYR A 229 14.49 -13.58 7.67
C TYR A 229 14.05 -12.50 8.64
N LEU A 230 13.55 -11.40 8.07
CA LEU A 230 12.75 -10.42 8.77
C LEU A 230 11.32 -10.51 8.23
N THR A 231 10.36 -10.66 9.14
CA THR A 231 8.95 -10.90 8.83
C THR A 231 8.06 -9.92 9.56
N PHE A 232 6.97 -9.53 8.91
CA PHE A 232 5.96 -8.64 9.44
C PHE A 232 4.60 -9.33 9.38
N TYR A 233 3.87 -9.31 10.49
CA TYR A 233 2.56 -9.91 10.64
C TYR A 233 1.53 -8.87 11.06
N ILE A 234 0.30 -9.02 10.54
CA ILE A 234 -0.89 -8.29 10.99
C ILE A 234 -1.87 -9.33 11.53
N ASP A 235 -2.25 -9.19 12.80
CA ASP A 235 -3.17 -10.10 13.51
C ASP A 235 -2.74 -11.57 13.49
N GLY A 236 -1.42 -11.80 13.51
CA GLY A 236 -0.82 -13.14 13.46
C GLY A 236 -0.77 -13.76 12.05
N VAL A 237 -1.23 -13.05 11.01
CA VAL A 237 -1.12 -13.47 9.61
C VAL A 237 0.10 -12.80 8.98
N LEU A 238 0.93 -13.58 8.28
CA LEU A 238 2.13 -13.06 7.60
C LEU A 238 1.70 -12.09 6.48
N ASP A 239 2.22 -10.87 6.52
CA ASP A 239 2.01 -9.84 5.49
C ASP A 239 3.24 -9.69 4.60
N GLN A 240 4.42 -9.41 5.20
CA GLN A 240 5.69 -9.29 4.47
C GLN A 240 6.74 -10.25 5.01
N GLU A 241 7.60 -10.73 4.12
CA GLU A 241 8.83 -11.44 4.44
C GLU A 241 9.97 -10.92 3.57
N ARG A 242 11.14 -10.76 4.17
CA ARG A 242 12.40 -10.48 3.50
C ARG A 242 13.48 -11.43 3.99
N TYR A 243 14.46 -11.65 3.14
CA TYR A 243 15.60 -12.50 3.43
C TYR A 243 16.90 -11.91 2.88
N GLY A 244 18.03 -12.35 3.44
CA GLY A 244 19.34 -11.93 2.97
C GLY A 244 19.67 -10.51 3.38
N PHE A 245 20.17 -9.69 2.46
CA PHE A 245 20.55 -8.30 2.71
C PHE A 245 19.53 -7.34 2.10
N VAL A 246 18.95 -6.47 2.91
CA VAL A 246 17.94 -5.47 2.50
C VAL A 246 18.31 -4.13 3.11
N TYR A 247 18.66 -3.14 2.28
CA TYR A 247 18.76 -1.75 2.73
C TYR A 247 17.38 -1.22 3.15
N TRP A 248 17.38 -0.15 3.97
CA TRP A 248 16.16 0.52 4.41
C TRP A 248 15.09 0.65 3.30
N GLU A 249 13.98 -0.04 3.47
CA GLU A 249 12.82 0.03 2.57
C GLU A 249 11.55 0.31 3.37
N ASN A 250 10.58 0.96 2.72
CA ASN A 250 9.30 1.30 3.32
C ASN A 250 8.26 0.20 3.06
N VAL A 251 7.51 -0.15 4.09
CA VAL A 251 6.30 -0.97 4.01
C VAL A 251 5.13 -0.10 4.44
N GLN A 252 4.04 -0.10 3.66
CA GLN A 252 2.80 0.57 3.99
C GLN A 252 1.63 -0.38 3.72
N GLN A 253 0.75 -0.54 4.72
CA GLN A 253 -0.45 -1.36 4.60
C GLN A 253 -1.67 -0.62 5.15
N ASN A 254 -2.79 -0.80 4.46
CA ASN A 254 -4.10 -0.30 4.87
C ASN A 254 -5.03 -1.49 5.16
N PHE A 255 -5.90 -1.34 6.16
CA PHE A 255 -6.83 -2.37 6.62
C PHE A 255 -8.07 -1.74 7.27
N HIS A 256 -9.05 -2.57 7.68
CA HIS A 256 -10.26 -2.04 8.31
C HIS A 256 -9.92 -1.35 9.61
N LEU A 257 -10.56 -0.24 9.93
CA LEU A 257 -10.41 0.38 11.24
C LEU A 257 -10.76 -0.64 12.33
N GLY A 258 -9.78 -0.93 13.17
CA GLY A 258 -9.89 -2.01 14.12
C GLY A 258 -8.71 -2.06 15.08
N LEU A 259 -8.85 -2.88 16.11
CA LEU A 259 -7.74 -3.21 16.98
C LEU A 259 -6.87 -4.24 16.26
N HIS A 260 -5.66 -3.86 15.90
CA HIS A 260 -4.72 -4.69 15.18
C HIS A 260 -3.46 -4.96 16.00
N ASN A 261 -2.94 -6.18 15.87
CA ASN A 261 -1.63 -6.56 16.41
C ASN A 261 -0.57 -6.57 15.30
N PHE A 262 0.46 -5.76 15.44
CA PHE A 262 1.58 -5.66 14.50
C PHE A 262 2.79 -6.33 15.09
N THR A 263 3.32 -7.35 14.43
CA THR A 263 4.48 -8.11 14.92
C THR A 263 5.60 -8.09 13.90
N TRP A 264 6.79 -7.66 14.32
CA TRP A 264 8.03 -7.82 13.58
C TRP A 264 8.83 -8.97 14.20
N SER A 265 9.30 -9.89 13.37
CA SER A 265 10.06 -11.06 13.83
C SER A 265 11.29 -11.29 12.96
N TYR A 266 12.44 -11.39 13.63
CA TYR A 266 13.71 -11.74 13.03
C TYR A 266 14.07 -13.18 13.41
N ARG A 267 14.45 -14.00 12.43
CA ARG A 267 14.85 -15.40 12.65
C ARG A 267 16.12 -15.73 11.88
N LYS A 268 17.02 -16.47 12.53
CA LYS A 268 18.18 -17.04 11.87
C LYS A 268 17.89 -18.42 11.33
N ASN A 269 18.40 -18.74 10.15
CA ASN A 269 18.24 -20.07 9.59
C ASN A 269 19.28 -21.07 10.18
N THR A 270 19.39 -22.25 9.57
CA THR A 270 20.31 -23.33 9.99
C THR A 270 21.70 -23.26 9.34
N LEU A 271 21.99 -22.29 8.46
CA LEU A 271 23.14 -22.31 7.55
C LEU A 271 23.86 -20.95 7.44
N ASP A 272 24.84 -20.70 8.30
CA ASP A 272 25.89 -19.70 8.03
C ASP A 272 27.21 -20.42 7.70
N ARG A 273 27.68 -20.27 6.46
CA ARG A 273 28.94 -20.89 5.99
C ARG A 273 30.18 -20.01 6.20
N TYR A 274 30.00 -18.72 6.48
CA TYR A 274 31.07 -17.73 6.65
C TYR A 274 30.65 -16.71 7.74
N TYR A 275 31.54 -16.39 8.69
CA TYR A 275 31.25 -15.70 9.97
C TYR A 275 32.12 -14.46 10.17
N ASN A 276 31.58 -13.24 10.13
CA ASN A 276 32.43 -12.05 10.31
C ASN A 276 31.74 -10.74 10.80
N GLY A 277 30.42 -10.66 10.93
CA GLY A 277 29.65 -9.42 11.20
C GLY A 277 28.29 -9.68 11.88
N GLN A 278 27.43 -8.66 11.94
CA GLN A 278 26.20 -8.69 12.75
C GLN A 278 24.98 -9.02 11.89
N SER A 279 24.47 -10.27 11.91
CA SER A 279 23.12 -10.50 11.37
C SER A 279 22.08 -9.89 12.32
N SER A 280 21.23 -8.99 11.84
CA SER A 280 20.18 -8.34 12.62
C SER A 280 19.08 -7.77 11.72
N GLY A 281 17.88 -7.64 12.27
CA GLY A 281 16.79 -6.86 11.69
C GLY A 281 16.61 -5.55 12.45
N TRP A 282 16.32 -4.47 11.72
CA TRP A 282 15.98 -3.18 12.28
C TRP A 282 14.62 -2.72 11.78
N VAL A 283 13.91 -1.98 12.64
CA VAL A 283 12.65 -1.30 12.31
C VAL A 283 12.73 0.12 12.83
N ASP A 284 12.20 1.05 12.05
CA ASP A 284 12.23 2.48 12.34
C ASP A 284 11.02 3.20 11.71
N LYS A 285 10.77 4.44 12.12
CA LYS A 285 9.76 5.35 11.56
C LYS A 285 8.39 4.70 11.38
N ILE A 286 7.88 4.08 12.45
CA ILE A 286 6.53 3.53 12.44
C ILE A 286 5.54 4.70 12.49
N SER A 287 4.55 4.67 11.60
CA SER A 287 3.44 5.60 11.55
C SER A 287 2.14 4.84 11.42
N PHE A 288 1.18 5.19 12.27
CA PHE A 288 -0.21 4.75 12.14
C PHE A 288 -1.11 5.85 11.54
N GLN A 289 -0.52 6.90 10.97
CA GLN A 289 -1.23 7.93 10.24
C GLN A 289 -1.40 7.48 8.80
N CYS A 290 -2.65 7.40 8.35
CA CYS A 290 -2.98 6.96 7.02
C CYS A 290 -2.91 8.16 6.08
N GLU A 291 -1.91 8.16 5.22
CA GLU A 291 -1.91 9.06 4.07
C GLU A 291 -2.94 8.51 3.07
N ASP A 292 -4.03 9.27 2.87
CA ASP A 292 -5.01 9.15 1.78
C ASP A 292 -6.13 8.07 1.84
N THR A 293 -6.41 7.39 2.96
CA THR A 293 -7.52 6.39 3.05
C THR A 293 -8.90 7.01 3.25
N THR A 294 -9.01 8.06 4.04
CA THR A 294 -10.28 8.76 4.32
C THR A 294 -10.88 9.41 3.09
N TYR A 295 -10.06 9.73 2.07
CA TYR A 295 -10.54 10.25 0.80
C TYR A 295 -11.24 9.20 -0.08
N LEU A 296 -10.80 7.93 -0.05
CA LEU A 296 -11.34 6.92 -0.97
C LEU A 296 -12.76 6.48 -0.58
N SER A 297 -12.99 6.25 0.72
CA SER A 297 -14.29 5.83 1.24
C SER A 297 -15.34 6.93 1.14
N ASP A 298 -14.95 8.19 1.38
CA ASP A 298 -15.79 9.37 1.18
C ASP A 298 -16.17 9.54 -0.30
N ALA A 299 -15.21 9.40 -1.22
CA ALA A 299 -15.47 9.49 -2.66
C ALA A 299 -16.28 8.33 -3.23
N MET A 300 -16.44 7.24 -2.46
CA MET A 300 -17.29 6.10 -2.81
C MET A 300 -18.66 6.16 -2.10
N ASP A 301 -18.95 7.25 -1.37
CA ASP A 301 -20.14 7.42 -0.53
C ASP A 301 -20.33 6.34 0.56
N ALA A 302 -19.23 5.71 0.98
CA ALA A 302 -19.22 4.63 1.96
C ALA A 302 -18.16 4.86 3.05
N PRO A 303 -18.31 5.90 3.89
CA PRO A 303 -17.29 6.30 4.88
C PRO A 303 -16.97 5.24 5.93
N GLU A 304 -17.89 4.28 6.13
CA GLU A 304 -17.72 3.16 7.07
C GLU A 304 -16.93 1.97 6.47
N LEU A 305 -16.61 2.02 5.16
CA LEU A 305 -15.84 1.00 4.46
C LEU A 305 -14.40 1.45 4.25
N VAL A 306 -13.49 0.50 4.25
CA VAL A 306 -12.10 0.74 3.84
C VAL A 306 -11.88 0.14 2.46
N PHE A 307 -11.36 0.96 1.56
CA PHE A 307 -10.92 0.53 0.24
C PHE A 307 -9.41 0.42 0.21
N ARG A 308 -8.91 -0.72 -0.29
CA ARG A 308 -7.48 -0.97 -0.52
C ARG A 308 -7.21 -0.95 -2.01
N THR A 309 -6.05 -0.45 -2.41
CA THR A 309 -5.65 -0.45 -3.82
C THR A 309 -4.39 -1.30 -4.00
N GLY A 310 -4.21 -1.88 -5.17
CA GLY A 310 -3.01 -2.64 -5.50
C GLY A 310 -2.86 -2.90 -6.99
N GLY A 311 -1.86 -3.71 -7.35
CA GLY A 311 -1.40 -3.85 -8.73
C GLY A 311 -0.31 -2.83 -9.08
N ASN A 312 -0.17 -2.51 -10.36
CA ASN A 312 0.91 -1.69 -10.91
C ASN A 312 0.76 -0.18 -10.60
N ALA A 313 -0.44 0.29 -10.25
CA ALA A 313 -0.70 1.67 -9.84
C ALA A 313 -1.82 1.73 -8.78
N LYS A 314 -1.89 2.83 -8.02
CA LYS A 314 -2.95 3.05 -7.02
C LYS A 314 -4.19 3.70 -7.65
N TRP A 315 -5.38 3.31 -7.21
CA TRP A 315 -6.61 4.07 -7.47
C TRP A 315 -6.63 5.35 -6.64
N LYS A 316 -7.33 6.38 -7.13
CA LYS A 316 -7.37 7.71 -6.50
C LYS A 316 -8.75 8.36 -6.62
N VAL A 317 -9.01 9.37 -5.80
CA VAL A 317 -10.18 10.24 -5.93
C VAL A 317 -10.04 11.14 -7.16
N THR A 318 -11.15 11.38 -7.84
CA THR A 318 -11.27 12.41 -8.89
C THR A 318 -12.58 13.19 -8.71
N GLU A 319 -12.55 14.47 -9.08
CA GLU A 319 -13.74 15.33 -9.20
C GLU A 319 -14.11 15.59 -10.68
N ASP A 320 -13.42 14.95 -11.63
CA ASP A 320 -13.65 15.15 -13.08
C ASP A 320 -14.99 14.56 -13.54
N THR A 321 -15.43 13.48 -12.87
CA THR A 321 -16.71 12.81 -13.12
C THR A 321 -17.17 12.09 -11.86
N SER A 322 -18.49 11.99 -11.68
CA SER A 322 -19.13 11.18 -10.65
C SER A 322 -20.52 10.72 -11.11
N ALA A 323 -20.96 9.55 -10.64
CA ALA A 323 -22.33 9.07 -10.75
C ALA A 323 -23.20 9.65 -9.62
N VAL A 324 -22.63 9.80 -8.43
CA VAL A 324 -23.27 10.32 -7.23
C VAL A 324 -22.41 11.45 -6.65
N GLY A 325 -23.02 12.43 -5.99
CA GLY A 325 -22.27 13.48 -5.30
C GLY A 325 -21.36 14.33 -6.22
N LYS A 326 -20.11 14.54 -5.80
CA LYS A 326 -19.14 15.43 -6.45
C LYS A 326 -17.83 14.76 -6.87
N SER A 327 -17.55 13.57 -6.39
CA SER A 327 -16.29 12.87 -6.56
C SER A 327 -16.56 11.40 -6.79
N SER A 328 -15.65 10.72 -7.49
CA SER A 328 -15.64 9.28 -7.66
C SER A 328 -14.21 8.73 -7.52
N LEU A 329 -14.04 7.43 -7.69
CA LEU A 329 -12.73 6.78 -7.73
C LEU A 329 -12.33 6.45 -9.16
N VAL A 330 -11.07 6.66 -9.50
CA VAL A 330 -10.48 6.35 -10.81
C VAL A 330 -9.25 5.47 -10.67
N SER A 331 -9.07 4.54 -11.59
CA SER A 331 -7.87 3.69 -11.66
C SER A 331 -6.60 4.51 -11.88
N GLY A 332 -5.49 4.04 -11.30
CA GLY A 332 -4.18 4.63 -11.54
C GLY A 332 -3.70 4.43 -12.99
N PRO A 333 -2.81 5.29 -13.49
CA PRO A 333 -2.25 5.14 -14.84
C PRO A 333 -1.40 3.87 -14.91
N ILE A 334 -1.73 2.99 -15.85
CA ILE A 334 -1.01 1.73 -16.12
C ILE A 334 -0.69 1.59 -17.62
N THR A 335 0.32 0.79 -17.96
CA THR A 335 0.79 0.49 -19.32
C THR A 335 0.30 -0.90 -19.77
N HIS A 336 0.76 -1.38 -20.94
CA HIS A 336 0.35 -2.67 -21.49
C HIS A 336 0.80 -3.85 -20.61
N ASP A 337 -0.04 -4.88 -20.52
CA ASP A 337 0.18 -6.09 -19.72
C ASP A 337 0.28 -5.81 -18.19
N GLU A 338 -0.32 -4.70 -17.75
CA GLU A 338 -0.43 -4.30 -16.35
C GLU A 338 -1.89 -4.28 -15.89
N LEU A 339 -2.09 -4.35 -14.57
CA LEU A 339 -3.40 -4.21 -13.94
C LEU A 339 -3.32 -3.36 -12.67
N THR A 340 -4.44 -2.78 -12.29
CA THR A 340 -4.63 -2.09 -11.03
C THR A 340 -6.00 -2.44 -10.47
N TRP A 341 -6.10 -2.63 -9.17
CA TRP A 341 -7.35 -2.99 -8.52
C TRP A 341 -7.61 -2.16 -7.27
N ILE A 342 -8.89 -2.08 -6.93
CA ILE A 342 -9.40 -1.56 -5.66
C ILE A 342 -10.35 -2.59 -5.05
N GLU A 343 -10.25 -2.81 -3.75
CA GLU A 343 -10.93 -3.90 -3.05
C GLU A 343 -11.47 -3.44 -1.70
N THR A 344 -12.65 -3.94 -1.32
CA THR A 344 -13.20 -3.81 0.02
C THR A 344 -13.83 -5.12 0.51
N LYS A 345 -14.09 -5.24 1.81
CA LYS A 345 -14.82 -6.37 2.39
C LYS A 345 -16.09 -5.92 3.05
N VAL A 346 -17.14 -6.71 2.86
CA VAL A 346 -18.49 -6.42 3.30
C VAL A 346 -19.08 -7.66 3.98
N LYS A 347 -19.76 -7.45 5.11
CA LYS A 347 -20.53 -8.51 5.78
C LYS A 347 -21.89 -8.69 5.12
N GLY A 348 -22.27 -9.93 4.85
CA GLY A 348 -23.60 -10.30 4.35
C GLY A 348 -24.33 -11.27 5.31
N PRO A 349 -25.46 -11.87 4.90
CA PRO A 349 -26.14 -11.67 3.61
C PRO A 349 -26.74 -10.26 3.49
N THR A 350 -26.53 -9.58 2.37
CA THR A 350 -27.01 -8.21 2.15
C THR A 350 -27.09 -7.86 0.66
N MET A 351 -27.81 -6.79 0.33
CA MET A 351 -27.82 -6.23 -1.02
C MET A 351 -26.90 -5.01 -1.06
N ILE A 352 -26.11 -4.90 -2.11
CA ILE A 352 -25.25 -3.75 -2.37
C ILE A 352 -25.68 -3.04 -3.65
N LEU A 353 -25.36 -1.75 -3.73
CA LEU A 353 -25.47 -0.95 -4.94
C LEU A 353 -24.15 -0.20 -5.17
N PHE A 354 -23.71 -0.08 -6.42
CA PHE A 354 -22.61 0.79 -6.83
C PHE A 354 -22.70 1.10 -8.32
N TRP A 355 -21.87 2.04 -8.79
CA TRP A 355 -21.77 2.45 -10.18
C TRP A 355 -20.40 2.12 -10.76
N MET A 356 -20.35 1.73 -12.04
CA MET A 356 -19.10 1.53 -12.79
C MET A 356 -19.14 2.31 -14.10
N ARG A 357 -17.99 2.83 -14.52
CA ARG A 357 -17.76 3.48 -15.82
C ARG A 357 -16.38 3.09 -16.35
N VAL A 358 -16.21 3.00 -17.67
CA VAL A 358 -14.90 2.77 -18.29
C VAL A 358 -14.73 3.56 -19.59
N SER A 359 -13.52 4.06 -19.84
CA SER A 359 -13.13 4.76 -21.06
C SER A 359 -11.78 4.19 -21.50
N SER A 360 -11.82 3.24 -22.41
CA SER A 360 -10.72 2.34 -22.71
C SER A 360 -10.77 1.84 -24.15
N GLU A 361 -9.71 1.18 -24.61
CA GLU A 361 -9.76 0.41 -25.85
C GLU A 361 -10.58 -0.89 -25.67
N ASP A 362 -10.93 -1.51 -26.79
CA ASP A 362 -11.70 -2.76 -26.90
C ASP A 362 -11.32 -3.85 -25.88
N LYS A 363 -10.02 -3.95 -25.60
CA LYS A 363 -9.43 -5.03 -24.81
C LYS A 363 -8.94 -4.62 -23.43
N ASP A 364 -9.31 -3.46 -22.91
CA ASP A 364 -8.84 -2.96 -21.62
C ASP A 364 -10.02 -2.95 -20.61
N PRO A 365 -10.39 -4.10 -20.00
CA PRO A 365 -11.61 -4.21 -19.22
C PRO A 365 -11.49 -3.63 -17.81
N LEU A 366 -12.62 -3.11 -17.31
CA LEU A 366 -12.91 -2.98 -15.90
C LEU A 366 -13.80 -4.15 -15.48
N THR A 367 -13.28 -5.00 -14.60
CA THR A 367 -13.92 -6.25 -14.16
C THR A 367 -14.25 -6.17 -12.67
N PHE A 368 -15.47 -6.55 -12.30
CA PHE A 368 -15.90 -6.67 -10.91
C PHE A 368 -15.92 -8.14 -10.47
N TYR A 369 -15.36 -8.41 -9.29
CA TYR A 369 -15.27 -9.73 -8.69
C TYR A 369 -15.93 -9.76 -7.33
N ILE A 370 -16.57 -10.90 -7.03
CA ILE A 370 -17.06 -11.27 -5.70
C ILE A 370 -16.32 -12.53 -5.28
N ASN A 371 -15.59 -12.48 -4.17
CA ASN A 371 -14.82 -13.61 -3.63
C ASN A 371 -13.86 -14.25 -4.65
N GLY A 372 -13.28 -13.42 -5.53
CA GLY A 372 -12.36 -13.86 -6.59
C GLY A 372 -13.04 -14.42 -7.84
N VAL A 373 -14.38 -14.46 -7.89
CA VAL A 373 -15.16 -14.89 -9.07
C VAL A 373 -15.64 -13.66 -9.83
N VAL A 374 -15.50 -13.66 -11.15
CA VAL A 374 -15.99 -12.57 -12.03
C VAL A 374 -17.51 -12.51 -11.98
N GLU A 375 -18.04 -11.35 -11.65
CA GLU A 375 -19.48 -11.06 -11.65
C GLU A 375 -19.88 -10.21 -12.86
N SER A 376 -19.12 -9.16 -13.17
CA SER A 376 -19.37 -8.30 -14.33
C SER A 376 -18.08 -7.79 -14.98
N THR A 377 -18.19 -7.40 -16.25
CA THR A 377 -17.06 -6.85 -17.02
C THR A 377 -17.60 -5.83 -18.02
N ILE A 378 -16.99 -4.64 -18.04
CA ILE A 378 -17.23 -3.61 -19.05
C ILE A 378 -15.90 -3.23 -19.71
N SER A 379 -15.94 -2.89 -21.00
CA SER A 379 -14.77 -2.44 -21.77
C SER A 379 -15.16 -1.37 -22.80
N TYR A 380 -14.22 -0.90 -23.63
CA TYR A 380 -14.43 0.22 -24.55
C TYR A 380 -14.80 1.51 -23.80
N PHE A 381 -15.81 2.23 -24.31
CA PHE A 381 -16.48 3.32 -23.62
C PHE A 381 -17.85 2.83 -23.14
N HIS A 382 -18.01 2.72 -21.83
CA HIS A 382 -19.30 2.59 -21.17
C HIS A 382 -19.43 3.74 -20.18
N ASP A 383 -20.49 4.53 -20.31
CA ASP A 383 -20.86 5.53 -19.31
C ASP A 383 -21.35 4.84 -18.02
N TRP A 384 -21.60 5.61 -16.97
CA TRP A 384 -22.02 5.10 -15.67
C TRP A 384 -23.20 4.12 -15.75
N GLU A 385 -22.98 2.89 -15.27
CA GLU A 385 -23.97 1.85 -15.15
C GLU A 385 -24.14 1.44 -13.67
N GLU A 386 -25.39 1.28 -13.24
CA GLU A 386 -25.77 0.88 -11.89
C GLU A 386 -25.76 -0.64 -11.75
N TYR A 387 -25.12 -1.12 -10.69
CA TYR A 387 -25.06 -2.53 -10.32
C TYR A 387 -25.73 -2.72 -8.96
N VAL A 388 -26.74 -3.61 -8.91
CA VAL A 388 -27.44 -3.99 -7.68
C VAL A 388 -27.32 -5.51 -7.50
N ILE A 389 -26.59 -5.93 -6.47
CA ILE A 389 -26.17 -7.33 -6.32
C ILE A 389 -26.49 -7.83 -4.91
N MET A 390 -26.98 -9.07 -4.83
CA MET A 390 -27.15 -9.79 -3.57
C MET A 390 -25.85 -10.52 -3.21
N LEU A 391 -25.34 -10.25 -2.02
CA LEU A 391 -24.23 -10.96 -1.41
C LEU A 391 -24.81 -12.02 -0.47
N ASP A 392 -24.68 -13.29 -0.83
CA ASP A 392 -25.29 -14.39 -0.07
C ASP A 392 -24.39 -14.91 1.08
N GLU A 393 -23.10 -14.64 1.04
CA GLU A 393 -22.15 -15.10 2.08
C GLU A 393 -22.07 -14.14 3.28
N GLU A 394 -21.66 -14.66 4.44
CA GLU A 394 -21.51 -13.85 5.66
C GLU A 394 -20.37 -12.82 5.57
N SER A 395 -19.37 -13.08 4.72
CA SER A 395 -18.24 -12.19 4.47
C SER A 395 -17.89 -12.26 2.99
N ASN A 396 -17.87 -11.11 2.33
CA ASN A 396 -17.63 -11.00 0.89
C ASN A 396 -16.45 -10.05 0.64
N THR A 397 -15.56 -10.43 -0.25
CA THR A 397 -14.49 -9.58 -0.78
C THR A 397 -14.91 -9.09 -2.16
N LEU A 398 -15.02 -7.78 -2.32
CA LEU A 398 -15.48 -7.11 -3.53
C LEU A 398 -14.29 -6.41 -4.17
N ARG A 399 -13.97 -6.73 -5.42
CA ARG A 399 -12.81 -6.16 -6.13
C ARG A 399 -13.22 -5.61 -7.49
N TRP A 400 -12.78 -4.39 -7.78
CA TRP A 400 -12.79 -3.81 -9.12
C TRP A 400 -11.38 -3.77 -9.65
N GLU A 401 -11.15 -4.37 -10.82
CA GLU A 401 -9.84 -4.47 -11.46
C GLU A 401 -9.90 -3.86 -12.85
N TYR A 402 -9.05 -2.87 -13.09
CA TYR A 402 -8.80 -2.33 -14.42
C TYR A 402 -7.51 -2.93 -14.97
N SER A 403 -7.56 -3.52 -16.16
CA SER A 403 -6.40 -4.13 -16.81
C SER A 403 -6.22 -3.57 -18.21
N ARG A 404 -4.96 -3.45 -18.63
CA ARG A 404 -4.63 -3.04 -19.99
C ARG A 404 -3.89 -4.14 -20.73
N ASN A 405 -4.38 -4.45 -21.92
CA ASN A 405 -3.80 -5.40 -22.85
C ASN A 405 -3.17 -4.65 -24.04
N PHE A 406 -2.43 -5.36 -24.90
CA PHE A 406 -1.76 -4.76 -26.07
C PHE A 406 -2.71 -3.94 -26.99
N GLY A 407 -2.46 -2.63 -27.11
CA GLY A 407 -3.37 -1.65 -27.75
C GLY A 407 -2.70 -0.36 -28.27
N ARG A 408 -3.40 0.45 -29.08
CA ARG A 408 -2.85 1.62 -29.82
C ARG A 408 -2.93 2.97 -29.07
N GLY A 409 -3.54 3.02 -27.89
CA GLY A 409 -3.61 4.19 -27.00
C GLY A 409 -4.82 5.14 -27.15
N TRP A 410 -6.01 4.66 -27.51
CA TRP A 410 -7.24 5.46 -27.68
C TRP A 410 -8.10 5.45 -26.40
N GLY A 411 -8.77 6.56 -26.09
CA GLY A 411 -9.57 6.72 -24.86
C GLY A 411 -8.76 7.21 -23.65
N ASP A 412 -9.40 7.37 -22.50
CA ASP A 412 -8.73 7.86 -21.28
C ASP A 412 -7.86 6.77 -20.61
N ASN A 413 -8.09 5.51 -20.97
CA ASN A 413 -7.41 4.32 -20.46
C ASN A 413 -7.53 4.19 -18.93
N CYS A 414 -8.75 4.31 -18.44
CA CYS A 414 -9.06 4.12 -17.02
C CYS A 414 -10.50 3.65 -16.79
N GLY A 415 -10.72 3.09 -15.61
CA GLY A 415 -12.02 2.74 -15.06
C GLY A 415 -12.37 3.63 -13.87
N TRP A 416 -13.66 3.85 -13.64
CA TRP A 416 -14.19 4.57 -12.49
C TRP A 416 -15.25 3.76 -11.76
N ILE A 417 -15.33 3.98 -10.45
CA ILE A 417 -16.37 3.43 -9.57
C ILE A 417 -16.91 4.51 -8.62
N ASP A 418 -18.18 4.41 -8.24
CA ASP A 418 -18.84 5.43 -7.41
C ASP A 418 -20.09 4.91 -6.68
N GLY A 419 -20.61 5.69 -5.71
CA GLY A 419 -21.95 5.59 -5.15
C GLY A 419 -22.26 4.27 -4.46
N PHE A 420 -21.37 3.77 -3.62
CA PHE A 420 -21.55 2.50 -2.92
C PHE A 420 -22.58 2.61 -1.80
N VAL A 421 -23.59 1.75 -1.83
CA VAL A 421 -24.60 1.64 -0.78
C VAL A 421 -24.63 0.23 -0.22
N LEU A 422 -24.38 0.11 1.08
CA LEU A 422 -24.53 -1.14 1.83
C LEU A 422 -25.96 -1.28 2.38
N ASN A 423 -26.48 -2.51 2.42
CA ASN A 423 -27.86 -2.81 2.85
C ASN A 423 -28.89 -2.08 1.99
N TYR A 424 -28.63 -2.03 0.69
CA TYR A 424 -29.56 -1.44 -0.25
C TYR A 424 -30.91 -2.14 -0.15
N THR A 425 -31.97 -1.37 0.07
CA THR A 425 -33.33 -1.88 -0.05
C THR A 425 -33.94 -1.20 -1.25
N GLU A 426 -34.38 -1.98 -2.24
CA GLU A 426 -35.15 -1.41 -3.34
C GLU A 426 -36.27 -0.54 -2.75
N PRO A 427 -36.48 0.67 -3.27
CA PRO A 427 -37.58 1.50 -2.82
C PRO A 427 -38.85 0.68 -2.95
N THR A 428 -39.52 0.47 -1.81
CA THR A 428 -40.79 -0.26 -1.80
C THR A 428 -41.67 0.40 -2.84
N PRO A 429 -42.18 -0.32 -3.86
CA PRO A 429 -43.13 0.28 -4.77
C PRO A 429 -44.25 0.81 -3.87
N SER A 430 -44.37 2.13 -3.81
CA SER A 430 -45.53 2.75 -3.20
C SER A 430 -46.70 2.02 -3.84
N LYS A 431 -47.59 1.45 -3.01
CA LYS A 431 -48.93 1.09 -3.48
C LYS A 431 -49.61 2.39 -3.87
N THR A 432 -49.19 2.96 -4.99
CA THR A 432 -49.99 3.87 -5.76
C THR A 432 -51.21 3.04 -6.08
N SER A 433 -52.34 3.44 -5.51
CA SER A 433 -53.67 3.06 -6.00
C SER A 433 -53.55 2.87 -7.50
N THR A 434 -53.80 1.65 -7.98
CA THR A 434 -53.84 1.32 -9.40
C THR A 434 -54.78 2.31 -10.08
N SER A 435 -54.24 3.39 -10.62
CA SER A 435 -54.85 4.07 -11.74
C SER A 435 -54.66 3.07 -12.86
N ASP A 436 -55.75 2.39 -13.21
CA ASP A 436 -55.86 1.58 -14.43
C ASP A 436 -55.55 2.49 -15.62
N THR A 437 -54.28 2.68 -15.95
CA THR A 437 -53.87 3.34 -17.17
C THR A 437 -54.16 2.37 -18.31
N LYS A 438 -55.38 2.42 -18.83
CA LYS A 438 -55.77 1.77 -20.08
C LYS A 438 -55.01 2.42 -21.22
N VAL A 439 -54.02 1.73 -21.75
CA VAL A 439 -53.45 2.06 -23.06
C VAL A 439 -54.37 1.46 -24.12
N ILE A 440 -55.12 2.30 -24.83
CA ILE A 440 -55.94 1.89 -25.96
C ILE A 440 -55.09 2.00 -27.22
N LEU A 441 -54.69 0.85 -27.79
CA LEU A 441 -54.02 0.81 -29.08
C LEU A 441 -55.09 0.72 -30.19
N VAL A 442 -55.24 1.79 -30.99
CA VAL A 442 -56.12 1.79 -32.17
C VAL A 442 -55.26 1.53 -33.40
N ILE A 443 -55.35 0.32 -33.97
CA ILE A 443 -54.68 -0.02 -35.22
C ILE A 443 -55.64 0.22 -36.38
N ILE A 444 -55.32 1.18 -37.26
CA ILE A 444 -56.05 1.40 -38.51
C ILE A 444 -55.27 0.70 -39.63
N LEU A 445 -55.80 -0.41 -40.13
CA LEU A 445 -55.23 -1.10 -41.29
C LEU A 445 -55.79 -0.50 -42.59
N PRO A 446 -54.95 -0.14 -43.57
CA PRO A 446 -55.44 0.23 -44.89
C PRO A 446 -55.78 -1.06 -45.64
N SER A 447 -57.06 -1.42 -45.68
CA SER A 447 -57.55 -2.33 -46.71
C SER A 447 -58.72 -1.70 -47.44
N VAL A 448 -58.72 -1.88 -48.75
CA VAL A 448 -59.65 -1.28 -49.69
C VAL A 448 -61.07 -1.77 -49.35
N GLY A 449 -61.88 -0.91 -48.75
CA GLY A 449 -63.34 -1.00 -48.81
C GLY A 449 -64.14 -1.17 -47.50
N VAL A 450 -63.54 -1.46 -46.34
CA VAL A 450 -64.28 -1.49 -45.06
C VAL A 450 -63.39 -1.04 -43.90
N LEU A 451 -63.84 -0.05 -43.12
CA LEU A 451 -63.17 0.40 -41.90
C LEU A 451 -63.51 -0.59 -40.78
N MET A 452 -62.55 -1.42 -40.38
CA MET A 452 -62.69 -2.30 -39.21
C MET A 452 -61.77 -1.77 -38.11
N CYS A 453 -62.34 -1.35 -36.98
CA CYS A 453 -61.57 -1.00 -35.78
C CYS A 453 -61.60 -2.19 -34.82
N CYS A 454 -60.43 -2.75 -34.52
CA CYS A 454 -60.26 -3.68 -33.40
C CYS A 454 -59.72 -2.89 -32.20
N ILE A 455 -60.39 -2.97 -31.04
CA ILE A 455 -59.88 -2.43 -29.78
C ILE A 455 -59.18 -3.58 -29.06
N LEU A 456 -57.85 -3.54 -29.00
CA LEU A 456 -57.06 -4.45 -28.17
C LEU A 456 -56.78 -3.76 -26.84
N THR A 457 -57.25 -4.34 -25.74
CA THR A 457 -56.94 -3.85 -24.38
C THR A 457 -55.83 -4.74 -23.83
N ILE A 458 -54.65 -4.16 -23.57
CA ILE A 458 -53.50 -4.88 -23.02
C ILE A 458 -53.33 -4.49 -21.55
N TYR A 459 -53.18 -5.47 -20.66
CA TYR A 459 -52.78 -5.27 -19.28
C TYR A 459 -51.28 -5.60 -19.15
N LEU A 460 -50.45 -4.62 -18.79
CA LEU A 460 -49.02 -4.84 -18.54
C LEU A 460 -48.82 -5.20 -17.07
N ASN A 461 -48.33 -6.41 -16.80
CA ASN A 461 -47.94 -6.82 -15.45
C ASN A 461 -46.41 -6.90 -15.39
N LYS A 462 -45.78 -6.06 -14.57
CA LYS A 462 -44.32 -5.99 -14.47
C LYS A 462 -43.85 -7.10 -13.52
N LYS A 463 -43.46 -8.26 -14.05
CA LYS A 463 -42.70 -9.27 -13.31
C LYS A 463 -41.38 -9.58 -14.02
N LYS A 464 -40.29 -9.13 -13.38
CA LYS A 464 -38.88 -9.36 -13.73
C LYS A 464 -38.42 -8.81 -15.09
N LYS A 465 -37.22 -8.21 -15.05
CA LYS A 465 -36.53 -7.61 -16.19
C LYS A 465 -36.06 -8.75 -17.09
N HIS A 466 -36.90 -9.18 -18.03
CA HIS A 466 -36.60 -9.67 -19.38
C HIS A 466 -37.72 -10.50 -20.06
N ASP A 467 -38.87 -10.73 -19.41
CA ASP A 467 -40.02 -11.38 -20.07
C ASP A 467 -41.24 -10.45 -20.14
N LEU A 468 -41.67 -10.12 -21.36
CA LEU A 468 -43.00 -9.55 -21.62
C LEU A 468 -43.93 -10.72 -21.94
N GLU A 469 -44.69 -11.20 -20.96
CA GLU A 469 -45.74 -12.19 -21.20
C GLU A 469 -47.05 -11.48 -21.58
N LEU A 470 -47.61 -11.84 -22.74
CA LEU A 470 -48.96 -11.44 -23.15
C LEU A 470 -49.99 -12.33 -22.45
N GLU A 471 -50.58 -11.86 -21.35
CA GLU A 471 -51.83 -12.41 -20.86
C GLU A 471 -53.01 -11.61 -21.43
N GLY A 472 -53.78 -12.24 -22.31
CA GLY A 472 -55.01 -11.66 -22.85
C GLY A 472 -56.03 -12.75 -23.17
N ASP A 473 -57.00 -12.95 -22.27
CA ASP A 473 -58.26 -13.62 -22.57
C ASP A 473 -59.24 -12.54 -23.06
N GLU A 474 -59.74 -12.68 -24.29
CA GLU A 474 -60.80 -11.88 -24.98
C GLU A 474 -60.36 -10.79 -25.99
N ILE A 475 -60.69 -11.07 -27.26
CA ILE A 475 -60.79 -10.09 -28.34
C ILE A 475 -62.28 -9.76 -28.52
N ASN A 476 -62.71 -8.54 -28.19
CA ASN A 476 -64.07 -8.09 -28.47
C ASN A 476 -64.10 -7.31 -29.79
N LEU A 477 -64.70 -7.90 -30.82
CA LEU A 477 -65.02 -7.21 -32.08
C LEU A 477 -66.33 -6.44 -31.92
N PHE A 478 -66.29 -5.11 -32.05
CA PHE A 478 -67.48 -4.28 -32.14
C PHE A 478 -67.72 -3.86 -33.59
N ASP A 479 -68.90 -4.19 -34.11
CA ASP A 479 -69.38 -3.68 -35.39
C ASP A 479 -70.02 -2.30 -35.18
N LEU A 480 -69.31 -1.25 -35.56
CA LEU A 480 -69.80 0.14 -35.50
C LEU A 480 -70.52 0.51 -36.80
N THR A 481 -71.56 -0.24 -37.16
CA THR A 481 -72.61 0.26 -38.05
C THR A 481 -73.93 0.27 -37.32
N ASN A 482 -74.17 1.28 -36.49
CA ASN A 482 -75.44 2.00 -36.45
C ASN A 482 -75.39 3.23 -35.54
N ASN A 483 -75.94 4.30 -36.09
CA ASN A 483 -75.90 5.68 -35.64
C ASN A 483 -77.04 5.93 -34.63
N ALA A 484 -76.73 6.23 -33.36
CA ALA A 484 -77.70 6.85 -32.43
C ALA A 484 -77.03 7.54 -31.23
N ASN A 485 -77.55 8.72 -30.93
CA ASN A 485 -77.18 9.77 -29.96
C ASN A 485 -76.95 9.29 -28.49
N PRO A 486 -76.12 9.98 -27.66
CA PRO A 486 -75.83 9.56 -26.30
C PRO A 486 -76.72 10.30 -25.28
N GLU A 487 -77.81 9.68 -24.81
CA GLU A 487 -78.51 10.14 -23.61
C GLU A 487 -79.07 8.94 -22.82
N SER A 488 -78.83 8.97 -21.50
CA SER A 488 -79.45 8.17 -20.43
C SER A 488 -78.92 6.75 -20.17
N LEU A 489 -78.25 6.53 -19.02
CA LEU A 489 -78.85 5.93 -17.81
C LEU A 489 -77.78 5.58 -16.75
N ASN A 490 -78.21 5.81 -15.51
CA ASN A 490 -77.50 5.74 -14.24
C ASN A 490 -77.16 4.31 -13.75
N GLU A 491 -76.33 4.32 -12.71
CA GLU A 491 -76.11 3.29 -11.69
C GLU A 491 -77.25 2.28 -11.48
N THR A 492 -76.85 1.00 -11.42
CA THR A 492 -77.15 -0.06 -10.44
C THR A 492 -77.39 -1.40 -11.16
N ASP A 493 -76.58 -2.42 -10.89
CA ASP A 493 -77.11 -3.63 -10.24
C ASP A 493 -76.02 -4.63 -9.80
N LYS A 494 -76.26 -5.23 -8.64
CA LYS A 494 -75.49 -6.34 -8.08
C LYS A 494 -76.01 -7.66 -8.65
N GLY A 495 -75.11 -8.42 -9.27
CA GLY A 495 -75.06 -9.89 -9.19
C GLY A 495 -76.04 -10.72 -10.03
N LYS A 496 -75.48 -11.60 -10.88
CA LYS A 496 -75.66 -13.08 -10.80
C LYS A 496 -74.90 -13.78 -11.93
N LYS A 497 -74.20 -14.85 -11.54
CA LYS A 497 -73.55 -15.86 -12.40
C LYS A 497 -74.47 -16.40 -13.50
N LYS A 498 -73.89 -16.75 -14.65
CA LYS A 498 -74.23 -17.99 -15.38
C LYS A 498 -73.09 -18.43 -16.30
N ASP A 499 -72.53 -19.58 -15.97
CA ASP A 499 -71.71 -20.43 -16.84
C ASP A 499 -72.45 -20.80 -18.13
N GLY A 500 -71.74 -20.80 -19.25
CA GLY A 500 -72.17 -21.46 -20.48
C GLY A 500 -71.65 -20.81 -21.76
N GLY A 501 -70.47 -21.20 -22.24
CA GLY A 501 -69.96 -20.78 -23.54
C GLY A 501 -68.60 -21.36 -23.92
N SER A 502 -68.62 -22.50 -24.60
CA SER A 502 -67.56 -23.24 -25.31
C SER A 502 -66.20 -22.55 -25.54
N LYS A 503 -65.14 -23.00 -24.83
CA LYS A 503 -63.73 -22.77 -25.21
C LYS A 503 -63.32 -23.75 -26.32
N LYS A 504 -63.03 -23.25 -27.53
CA LYS A 504 -62.27 -24.01 -28.55
C LYS A 504 -60.78 -23.75 -28.32
N HIS A 505 -60.04 -24.79 -27.91
CA HIS A 505 -58.57 -24.75 -27.87
C HIS A 505 -57.99 -24.91 -29.28
N LEU A 506 -57.28 -23.90 -29.77
CA LEU A 506 -56.33 -24.03 -30.87
C LEU A 506 -54.97 -24.37 -30.26
N LYS A 507 -54.44 -25.53 -30.61
CA LYS A 507 -53.16 -26.08 -30.14
C LYS A 507 -52.08 -25.71 -31.15
N LEU A 508 -51.09 -24.91 -30.74
CA LEU A 508 -49.84 -24.71 -31.49
C LEU A 508 -48.78 -25.66 -30.92
N SER A 509 -48.24 -26.53 -31.76
CA SER A 509 -47.22 -27.52 -31.43
C SER A 509 -45.83 -27.02 -31.79
N SER A 510 -44.88 -27.08 -30.86
CA SER A 510 -43.44 -27.07 -31.14
C SER A 510 -42.94 -28.53 -31.15
N SER A 511 -42.28 -28.92 -32.25
CA SER A 511 -41.71 -30.24 -32.47
C SER A 511 -40.22 -30.24 -32.12
N SER A 512 -39.82 -30.97 -31.08
CA SER A 512 -38.45 -31.45 -30.88
C SER A 512 -38.32 -32.86 -31.48
N THR A 513 -37.30 -33.06 -32.31
CA THR A 513 -36.93 -34.38 -32.84
C THR A 513 -35.68 -34.87 -32.12
N ASN A 514 -35.83 -35.96 -31.37
CA ASN A 514 -34.75 -36.83 -30.93
C ASN A 514 -34.73 -38.03 -31.88
N GLU A 515 -33.58 -38.36 -32.45
CA GLU A 515 -33.32 -39.66 -33.07
C GLU A 515 -32.18 -40.37 -32.32
N GLU A 516 -32.43 -41.63 -32.00
CA GLU A 516 -31.57 -42.59 -31.32
C GLU A 516 -30.85 -43.54 -32.31
N SER A 517 -29.86 -44.26 -31.76
CA SER A 517 -29.39 -45.63 -32.10
C SER A 517 -28.18 -45.70 -33.07
N THR A 518 -27.19 -46.59 -32.97
CA THR A 518 -26.87 -47.85 -32.24
C THR A 518 -25.34 -48.10 -32.36
N TYR A 519 -24.63 -48.80 -31.46
CA TYR A 519 -24.33 -50.25 -31.52
C TYR A 519 -23.46 -50.72 -30.33
N THR A 520 -23.41 -52.05 -30.15
CA THR A 520 -23.18 -52.89 -28.96
C THR A 520 -21.74 -53.41 -28.67
N GLU A 521 -21.48 -53.63 -27.36
CA GLU A 521 -20.64 -54.62 -26.63
C GLU A 521 -19.54 -55.48 -27.30
N SER A 522 -18.34 -55.53 -26.67
CA SER A 522 -17.71 -56.78 -26.17
C SER A 522 -16.49 -56.50 -25.25
N GLU A 523 -16.42 -57.20 -24.12
CA GLU A 523 -15.27 -57.38 -23.19
C GLU A 523 -14.74 -58.83 -23.33
N PRO A 524 -13.68 -59.34 -22.64
CA PRO A 524 -12.53 -58.72 -21.93
C PRO A 524 -11.17 -59.42 -22.24
N GLU A 525 -10.02 -58.98 -21.69
CA GLU A 525 -8.99 -59.87 -21.09
C GLU A 525 -7.83 -59.16 -20.36
N LYS A 526 -7.26 -59.89 -19.41
CA LYS A 526 -6.35 -59.52 -18.29
C LYS A 526 -4.87 -59.32 -18.68
N ASN A 527 -4.13 -58.49 -17.92
CA ASN A 527 -3.03 -58.87 -16.99
C ASN A 527 -1.93 -57.78 -16.84
N ASN A 528 -1.67 -57.44 -15.57
CA ASN A 528 -0.41 -57.23 -14.81
C ASN A 528 0.80 -56.43 -15.35
N ASP A 529 1.41 -55.75 -14.36
CA ASP A 529 2.81 -55.29 -14.21
C ASP A 529 3.28 -54.16 -15.13
N SER A 530 4.18 -53.24 -14.75
CA SER A 530 4.79 -52.77 -13.50
C SER A 530 5.72 -51.59 -13.91
N ASP A 531 6.00 -50.69 -12.97
CA ASP A 531 7.24 -49.91 -12.83
C ASP A 531 7.70 -48.81 -13.85
N LEU A 532 8.07 -47.67 -13.24
CA LEU A 532 9.14 -46.71 -13.56
C LEU A 532 9.05 -45.77 -14.79
N GLY A 533 8.79 -44.49 -14.46
CA GLY A 533 9.75 -43.39 -14.58
C GLY A 533 10.17 -42.91 -15.98
N LEU A 534 9.81 -41.67 -16.33
CA LEU A 534 10.55 -40.90 -17.35
C LEU A 534 10.60 -39.40 -17.00
N GLU A 535 11.83 -38.90 -17.03
CA GLU A 535 12.28 -37.52 -16.97
C GLU A 535 11.78 -36.71 -18.18
N GLU A 536 11.33 -35.47 -17.97
CA GLU A 536 11.17 -34.50 -19.05
C GLU A 536 12.30 -33.47 -19.05
N LYS A 537 13.03 -33.47 -20.18
CA LYS A 537 14.09 -32.55 -20.56
C LYS A 537 13.52 -31.16 -20.85
N ILE A 538 14.07 -30.17 -20.16
CA ILE A 538 13.93 -28.75 -20.47
C ILE A 538 14.74 -28.42 -21.73
N ILE A 539 14.09 -27.86 -22.75
CA ILE A 539 14.72 -27.25 -23.92
C ILE A 539 14.69 -25.73 -23.75
N ILE A 540 15.87 -25.13 -23.56
CA ILE A 540 16.12 -23.69 -23.60
C ILE A 540 16.47 -23.33 -25.05
N GLN A 541 15.70 -22.45 -25.68
CA GLN A 541 16.08 -21.80 -26.93
C GLN A 541 16.59 -20.38 -26.65
N ASN A 542 17.91 -20.22 -26.72
CA ASN A 542 18.57 -18.96 -27.01
C ASN A 542 18.46 -18.67 -28.51
N ASN A 543 18.14 -17.43 -28.88
CA ASN A 543 18.59 -16.89 -30.16
C ASN A 543 19.07 -15.45 -30.00
N GLN A 544 20.32 -15.27 -30.43
CA GLN A 544 21.08 -14.03 -30.53
C GLN A 544 21.08 -13.50 -31.98
N ASN A 545 21.54 -12.26 -32.12
CA ASN A 545 21.96 -11.47 -33.30
C ASN A 545 20.96 -10.36 -33.69
N SER A 546 21.34 -9.10 -33.96
CA SER A 546 22.64 -8.44 -34.25
C SER A 546 22.38 -6.90 -34.25
N ASN A 547 23.14 -6.04 -33.55
CA ASN A 547 24.39 -5.32 -33.90
C ASN A 547 24.28 -4.08 -34.83
N ILE A 548 24.79 -2.92 -34.31
CA ILE A 548 25.44 -1.72 -34.95
C ILE A 548 24.50 -0.62 -35.52
N ASP A 549 24.66 0.71 -35.39
CA ASP A 549 25.39 1.75 -34.58
C ASP A 549 24.88 3.15 -35.11
N PRO A 550 25.23 4.37 -34.63
CA PRO A 550 24.29 5.50 -34.51
C PRO A 550 24.67 6.68 -35.43
N ASN A 551 23.87 7.75 -35.46
CA ASN A 551 24.33 9.16 -35.48
C ASN A 551 23.20 10.16 -35.77
N ASP A 552 23.37 11.32 -35.12
CA ASP A 552 22.89 12.68 -35.46
C ASP A 552 21.36 12.91 -35.41
N ASP A 553 20.81 14.01 -34.89
CA ASP A 553 21.40 15.32 -34.66
C ASP A 553 20.51 16.15 -33.70
N LEU A 554 21.09 17.25 -33.24
CA LEU A 554 20.54 18.28 -32.35
C LEU A 554 19.47 19.19 -33.01
N GLN A 555 18.85 20.01 -32.14
CA GLN A 555 18.20 21.32 -32.38
C GLN A 555 16.66 21.32 -32.40
N GLN A 556 16.04 21.85 -31.32
CA GLN A 556 15.58 23.24 -31.17
C GLN A 556 14.50 23.63 -32.19
N GLU A 557 13.28 23.93 -31.72
CA GLU A 557 12.78 25.31 -31.67
C GLU A 557 11.38 25.38 -31.03
N ASN A 558 11.28 26.25 -30.03
CA ASN A 558 10.05 26.89 -29.58
C ASN A 558 9.54 27.82 -30.68
N GLN A 559 8.22 27.92 -30.85
CA GLN A 559 7.46 29.19 -30.90
C GLN A 559 5.96 28.88 -31.07
N ASN A 560 5.13 29.40 -30.15
CA ASN A 560 4.14 30.47 -30.35
C ASN A 560 3.03 30.11 -31.37
N GLU A 561 1.74 30.36 -31.14
CA GLU A 561 1.17 31.57 -30.56
C GLU A 561 -0.34 31.39 -30.34
N ASN A 562 -0.86 32.20 -29.43
CA ASN A 562 -2.27 32.48 -29.17
C ASN A 562 -3.09 32.79 -30.44
N HIS A 563 -4.38 32.41 -30.43
CA HIS A 563 -5.42 33.34 -30.90
C HIS A 563 -6.73 33.26 -30.10
N LYS A 564 -7.11 34.45 -29.63
CA LYS A 564 -8.36 34.86 -28.99
C LYS A 564 -9.59 34.81 -29.92
N ASN A 565 -10.74 34.97 -29.26
CA ASN A 565 -12.00 35.62 -29.68
C ASN A 565 -13.02 34.69 -30.38
N THR A 566 -14.33 34.71 -30.07
CA THR A 566 -15.21 35.82 -29.65
C THR A 566 -16.52 35.33 -29.01
N ASN A 567 -17.05 36.15 -28.10
CA ASN A 567 -18.42 36.21 -27.56
C ASN A 567 -19.53 36.36 -28.61
N THR A 568 -20.73 35.84 -28.28
CA THR A 568 -22.07 36.52 -28.29
C THR A 568 -23.08 35.53 -27.68
N GLN A 569 -23.59 35.67 -26.46
CA GLN A 569 -24.64 36.58 -25.94
C GLN A 569 -26.00 36.47 -26.66
N ASN A 570 -27.00 35.82 -26.03
CA ASN A 570 -28.23 36.46 -25.50
C ASN A 570 -29.35 35.46 -25.11
N ASP A 571 -29.78 35.62 -23.85
CA ASP A 571 -31.15 35.77 -23.34
C ASP A 571 -32.22 34.66 -23.44
N ASN A 572 -32.49 34.06 -22.27
CA ASN A 572 -33.77 33.91 -21.54
C ASN A 572 -35.09 33.69 -22.33
N VAL A 573 -35.87 32.66 -21.94
CA VAL A 573 -37.11 32.76 -21.12
C VAL A 573 -37.80 31.37 -20.97
N ASN A 574 -38.21 31.08 -19.71
CA ASN A 574 -39.17 30.10 -19.15
C ASN A 574 -40.09 29.26 -20.06
N ILE A 575 -40.29 27.99 -19.67
CA ILE A 575 -41.59 27.29 -19.79
C ILE A 575 -41.90 26.50 -18.50
N ASP A 576 -43.16 26.69 -18.07
CA ASP A 576 -43.90 26.13 -16.95
C ASP A 576 -44.07 24.61 -17.01
N ALA A 577 -44.26 24.02 -15.83
CA ALA A 577 -44.73 22.66 -15.66
C ALA A 577 -46.25 22.59 -15.85
N GLU A 578 -46.73 21.66 -16.69
CA GLU A 578 -48.01 20.91 -16.58
C GLU A 578 -48.39 20.30 -17.94
N ASN A 579 -48.30 18.95 -18.01
CA ASN A 579 -48.91 17.99 -18.95
C ASN A 579 -47.88 17.01 -19.53
N ASN A 580 -47.90 15.81 -18.96
CA ASN A 580 -47.00 14.70 -19.27
C ASN A 580 -47.59 13.81 -20.39
N ASP A 581 -47.93 14.40 -21.54
CA ASP A 581 -48.37 13.66 -22.72
C ASP A 581 -47.22 13.53 -23.72
N LEU A 582 -46.58 12.36 -23.74
CA LEU A 582 -45.55 12.02 -24.72
C LEU A 582 -46.22 11.50 -26.01
N TYR A 583 -46.27 12.32 -27.05
CA TYR A 583 -46.64 11.87 -28.41
C TYR A 583 -45.40 11.31 -29.12
N ILE A 584 -45.30 9.99 -29.25
CA ILE A 584 -44.32 9.37 -30.14
C ILE A 584 -44.98 9.07 -31.48
N LYS A 585 -44.58 9.82 -32.52
CA LYS A 585 -44.93 9.54 -33.91
C LYS A 585 -43.85 8.64 -34.52
N TYR A 586 -44.17 7.39 -34.83
CA TYR A 586 -43.30 6.53 -35.64
C TYR A 586 -43.64 6.71 -37.12
N ASP A 587 -42.74 7.33 -37.89
CA ASP A 587 -42.76 7.22 -39.35
C ASP A 587 -42.01 5.94 -39.74
N TYR A 588 -42.76 4.90 -40.12
CA TYR A 588 -42.22 3.63 -40.58
C TYR A 588 -41.74 3.75 -42.04
N GLN A 589 -40.43 3.66 -42.26
CA GLN A 589 -39.82 3.46 -43.58
C GLN A 589 -39.44 1.97 -43.71
N PRO A 590 -40.03 1.20 -44.64
CA PRO A 590 -39.65 -0.20 -44.83
C PRO A 590 -38.34 -0.28 -45.60
N ASN A 591 -37.24 -0.62 -44.93
CA ASN A 591 -36.02 -1.06 -45.61
C ASN A 591 -36.14 -2.54 -45.99
N ASN A 592 -36.31 -2.76 -47.29
CA ASN A 592 -36.03 -4.02 -47.95
C ASN A 592 -34.54 -4.34 -47.88
N SER A 593 -34.15 -5.39 -47.16
CA SER A 593 -33.04 -6.23 -47.60
C SER A 593 -33.08 -7.59 -46.91
N LYS A 594 -33.28 -8.63 -47.74
CA LYS A 594 -32.99 -10.02 -47.44
C LYS A 594 -31.48 -10.21 -47.24
N ASN A 595 -31.08 -10.75 -46.09
CA ASN A 595 -30.22 -11.93 -45.95
C ASN A 595 -30.05 -12.26 -44.47
#